data_AF-A0AA42CCE6-F1
#
_entry.id   AF-A0AA42CCE6-F1
#
_cell.length_a   1.000
_cell.length_b   1.000
_cell.length_c   1.000
_cell.angle_alpha   90.00
_cell.angle_beta   90.00
_cell.angle_gamma   90.00
#
_symmetry.space_group_name_H-M   'P 1'
#
loop_
_entity.id
_entity.type
_entity.pdbx_description
1 polymer ?
#
loop_
_entity_poly.entity_id
_entity_poly.type
_entity_poly.pdbx_seq_one_letter_code
_entity_poly.pdbx_strand_id
1 'polypeptide(L)' 'MKTKISEADFAVLAAQTGLRLTDAQRREIHAAYGTIEAMLARIGSERPREAEPALIFRAETE' A
#
# COMPACT_ATOMS: atom_id res chain seq x y z
N MET A 1 6.26 -13.87 6.12
CA MET A 1 7.26 -13.31 5.16
C MET A 1 7.94 -12.14 5.84
N LYS A 2 9.25 -11.92 5.63
CA LYS A 2 9.97 -10.85 6.35
C LYS A 2 9.64 -9.50 5.72
N THR A 3 9.12 -8.58 6.53
CA THR A 3 8.84 -7.19 6.18
C THR A 3 10.12 -6.41 5.92
N LYS A 4 10.15 -5.52 4.92
CA LYS A 4 11.33 -4.68 4.63
C LYS A 4 11.49 -3.53 5.62
N ILE A 5 10.40 -3.10 6.25
CA ILE A 5 10.39 -2.01 7.25
C ILE A 5 10.18 -2.54 8.66
N SER A 6 10.76 -1.84 9.64
CA SER A 6 10.57 -2.17 11.05
C SER A 6 9.13 -1.88 11.51
N GLU A 7 8.73 -2.42 12.66
CA GLU A 7 7.43 -2.09 13.25
C GLU A 7 7.32 -0.60 13.62
N ALA A 8 8.44 0.01 14.03
CA ALA A 8 8.52 1.43 14.35
C ALA A 8 8.28 2.30 13.11
N ASP A 9 8.91 1.97 11.97
CA ASP A 9 8.70 2.67 10.70
C ASP A 9 7.26 2.50 10.21
N PHE A 10 6.72 1.29 10.34
CA PHE A 10 5.32 1.01 10.02
C PHE A 10 4.36 1.84 10.88
N ALA A 11 4.67 2.05 12.16
CA ALA A 11 3.86 2.87 13.05
C ALA A 11 3.81 4.34 12.63
N VAL A 12 4.93 4.88 12.14
CA VAL A 12 4.97 6.25 11.58
C VAL A 12 4.06 6.36 10.36
N LEU A 13 4.14 5.41 9.43
CA LEU A 13 3.27 5.38 8.24
C LEU A 13 1.79 5.21 8.59
N ALA A 14 1.48 4.31 9.53
CA ALA A 14 0.13 4.08 9.99
C ALA A 14 -0.50 5.35 10.58
N ALA A 15 0.27 6.14 11.34
CA ALA A 15 -0.22 7.40 11.92
C ALA A 15 -0.61 8.44 10.85
N GLN A 16 0.06 8.47 9.70
CA GLN A 16 -0.23 9.41 8.61
C GLN A 16 -1.57 9.15 7.92
N THR A 17 -2.14 7.95 8.07
CA THR A 17 -3.43 7.58 7.48
C THR A 17 -4.62 8.19 8.22
N GLY A 18 -4.41 8.74 9.42
CA GLY A 18 -5.49 9.18 10.31
C GLY A 18 -6.29 8.04 10.95
N LEU A 19 -5.92 6.78 10.70
CA LEU A 19 -6.56 5.62 11.31
C LEU A 19 -6.18 5.51 12.79
N ARG A 20 -7.19 5.33 13.65
CA ARG A 20 -7.01 5.06 15.08
C ARG A 20 -6.85 3.56 15.28
N LEU A 21 -5.61 3.09 15.29
CA LEU A 21 -5.27 1.68 15.49
C LEU A 21 -4.76 1.45 16.92
N THR A 22 -5.25 0.40 17.57
CA THR A 22 -4.62 -0.12 18.79
C THR A 22 -3.25 -0.74 18.46
N ASP A 23 -2.41 -0.91 19.48
CA ASP A 23 -1.11 -1.57 19.31
C ASP A 23 -1.22 -3.02 18.84
N ALA A 24 -2.31 -3.70 19.19
CA ALA A 24 -2.57 -5.07 18.73
C ALA A 24 -2.90 -5.08 17.23
N GLN A 25 -3.81 -4.23 16.80
CA GLN A 25 -4.19 -4.10 15.38
C GLN A 25 -3.02 -3.67 14.51
N ARG A 26 -2.22 -2.72 14.99
CA ARG A 26 -1.04 -2.26 14.25
C ARG A 26 -0.03 -3.39 14.04
N ARG A 27 0.24 -4.20 15.07
CA ARG A 27 1.11 -5.38 14.99
C ARG A 27 0.58 -6.43 14.03
N GLU A 28 -0.73 -6.69 14.08
CA GLU A 28 -1.37 -7.64 13.17
C GLU A 28 -1.22 -7.20 11.71
N ILE A 29 -1.47 -5.92 11.41
CA ILE A 29 -1.30 -5.39 10.06
C ILE A 29 0.17 -5.42 9.64
N HIS A 30 1.11 -5.07 10.53
CA HIS A 30 2.56 -5.15 10.24
C HIS A 30 3.01 -6.58 9.93
N ALA A 31 2.48 -7.59 10.64
CA ALA A 31 2.75 -8.99 10.37
C ALA A 31 2.26 -9.43 8.98
N ALA A 32 1.14 -8.88 8.51
CA ALA A 32 0.63 -9.10 7.16
C ALA A 32 1.36 -8.27 6.08
N TYR A 33 1.99 -7.16 6.46
CA TYR A 33 2.56 -6.18 5.52
C TYR A 33 3.60 -6.79 4.59
N GLY A 34 4.44 -7.70 5.09
CA GLY A 34 5.42 -8.40 4.26
C GLY A 34 4.77 -9.12 3.06
N THR A 35 3.58 -9.70 3.24
CA THR A 35 2.79 -10.33 2.17
C THR A 35 2.44 -9.32 1.07
N ILE A 36 1.98 -8.13 1.45
CA ILE A 36 1.64 -7.06 0.51
C ILE A 36 2.90 -6.59 -0.24
N GLU A 37 4.05 -6.47 0.44
CA GLU A 37 5.30 -6.06 -0.21
C GLU A 37 5.74 -7.02 -1.34
N ALA A 38 5.59 -8.34 -1.16
CA ALA A 38 5.88 -9.26 -2.26
C ALA A 38 4.84 -9.21 -3.38
N MET A 39 3.56 -8.94 -3.06
CA MET A 39 2.56 -8.72 -4.10
C MET A 39 2.94 -7.52 -4.96
N LEU A 40 3.35 -6.41 -4.33
CA LEU A 40 3.83 -5.20 -5.00
C LEU A 40 5.06 -5.47 -5.87
N ALA A 41 6.02 -6.26 -5.37
CA ALA A 41 7.21 -6.62 -6.13
C ALA A 41 6.90 -7.39 -7.43
N ARG A 42 5.78 -8.13 -7.49
CA ARG A 42 5.34 -8.83 -8.71
C ARG A 42 4.71 -7.91 -9.76
N ILE A 43 4.06 -6.82 -9.33
CA ILE A 43 3.32 -5.91 -10.23
C ILE A 43 4.09 -4.63 -10.59
N GLY A 44 5.24 -4.40 -9.94
CA GLY A 44 6.07 -3.21 -10.11
C GLY A 44 7.03 -3.25 -11.30
N SER A 45 6.82 -4.14 -12.28
CA SER A 45 7.58 -4.11 -13.53
C SER A 45 7.31 -2.80 -14.27
N GLU A 46 8.33 -2.28 -14.96
CA GLU A 46 8.23 -1.06 -15.77
C GLU A 46 7.09 -1.21 -16.79
N ARG A 47 6.20 -0.21 -16.84
CA ARG A 47 5.08 -0.17 -17.79
C ARG A 47 5.41 0.81 -18.90
N PRO A 48 4.97 0.55 -20.15
CA PRO A 48 5.10 1.53 -21.21
C PRO A 48 4.34 2.80 -20.83
N ARG A 49 4.80 3.96 -21.32
CA ARG A 49 4.21 5.26 -21.00
C ARG A 49 2.73 5.34 -21.37
N GLU A 50 2.35 4.65 -22.43
CA GLU A 50 1.00 4.58 -22.98
C GLU A 50 0.07 3.64 -22.18
N ALA A 51 0.58 2.96 -21.15
CA ALA A 51 -0.25 2.13 -20.27
C ALA A 51 -1.14 3.01 -19.38
N GLU A 52 -2.31 3.35 -19.91
CA GLU A 52 -3.32 4.11 -19.19
C GLU A 52 -3.91 3.33 -18.00
N PRO A 53 -4.41 4.02 -16.95
CA PRO A 53 -5.18 3.39 -15.88
C PRO A 53 -6.43 2.68 -16.42
N ALA A 54 -6.87 1.63 -15.72
CA ALA A 54 -8.06 0.87 -16.12
C ALA A 54 -9.34 1.71 -16.21
N LEU A 55 -9.39 2.81 -15.45
CA LEU A 55 -10.48 3.78 -15.45
C LEU A 55 -9.89 5.18 -15.60
N ILE A 56 -10.38 5.91 -16.60
CA ILE A 56 -10.08 7.33 -16.82
C ILE A 56 -11.34 8.15 -16.54
N PHE A 57 -11.18 9.32 -15.94
CA PHE A 57 -12.28 10.24 -15.74
C PHE A 57 -12.86 10.68 -17.10
N ARG A 58 -14.18 10.65 -17.21
CA ARG A 58 -14.92 11.23 -18.34
C ARG A 58 -15.89 12.26 -17.77
N ALA A 59 -15.67 13.53 -18.07
CA ALA A 59 -16.66 14.55 -17.77
C ALA A 59 -17.93 14.26 -18.59
N GLU A 60 -19.08 14.41 -17.96
CA GLU A 60 -20.35 14.42 -18.69
C GLU A 60 -20.36 15.69 -19.55
N THR A 61 -20.45 15.52 -20.87
CA THR A 61 -20.68 16.63 -21.81
C THR A 61 -22.19 16.84 -21.92
N GLU A 62 -22.65 18.05 -21.60
CA GLU A 62 -24.04 18.51 -21.83
C GLU A 62 -24.43 18.46 -23.32
#